data_AF-A0AAW6ALS5-F1
#
_entry.id   AF-A0AAW6ALS5-F1
#
_cell.length_a   1.000
_cell.length_b   1.000
_cell.length_c   1.000
_cell.angle_alpha   90.00
_cell.angle_beta   90.00
_cell.angle_gamma   90.00
#
_symmetry.space_group_name_H-M   'P 1'
#
loop_
_entity.id
_entity.type
_entity.pdbx_description
1 polymer ?
#
loop_
_entity_poly.entity_id
_entity_poly.type
_entity_poly.pdbx_seq_one_letter_code
_entity_poly.pdbx_strand_id
1 'polypeptide(L)'
;MDNFSVRSERNFHNLAAKPKRMHLLDKQNGYASAMVKSSLSHQMRFTVQKLEKEFCVAGDPHVLQIKLSGDDSREPSSWERFADGACVAGGSGIFARECFCEGAEVFLDLCRDAVRAAELHQWSQREYELLSAAHGVAGM
;
A
#
# COMPACT_ATOMS: atom_id res chain seq x y z
N MET A 1 42.89 35.06 23.08
CA MET A 1 42.99 34.85 21.63
C MET A 1 42.96 33.36 21.36
N ASP A 2 41.74 32.82 21.33
CA ASP A 2 41.17 32.05 20.24
C ASP A 2 41.96 30.91 19.58
N ASN A 3 41.44 29.71 19.87
CA ASN A 3 40.81 28.82 18.90
C ASN A 3 41.67 27.71 18.27
N PHE A 4 41.57 26.51 18.85
CA PHE A 4 41.58 25.26 18.07
C PHE A 4 40.67 24.22 18.73
N SER A 5 39.36 24.36 18.51
CA SER A 5 38.46 23.21 18.64
C SER A 5 37.32 23.35 17.65
N VAL A 6 37.60 23.05 16.38
CA VAL A 6 36.55 22.70 15.42
C VAL A 6 36.68 21.21 15.15
N ARG A 7 35.95 20.44 15.96
CA ARG A 7 35.53 19.07 15.62
C ARG A 7 34.81 19.20 14.28
N SER A 8 35.41 18.68 13.22
CA SER A 8 34.72 18.47 11.96
C SER A 8 33.57 17.49 12.25
N GLU A 9 32.37 18.03 12.46
CA GLU A 9 31.12 17.28 12.37
C GLU A 9 31.05 16.71 10.95
N ARG A 10 31.52 15.48 10.82
CA ARG A 10 31.30 14.70 9.61
C ARG A 10 29.80 14.43 9.56
N ASN A 11 29.12 15.12 8.64
CA ASN A 11 27.71 14.90 8.32
C ASN A 11 27.51 13.44 7.88
N PHE A 12 27.12 12.58 8.82
CA PHE A 12 26.83 11.16 8.58
C PHE A 12 25.40 10.92 8.06
N HIS A 13 24.73 11.94 7.53
CA HIS A 13 23.38 11.81 6.97
C HIS A 13 23.29 10.92 5.71
N ASN A 14 24.42 10.46 5.17
CA ASN A 14 24.48 9.66 3.94
C ASN A 14 24.91 8.19 4.15
N LEU A 15 25.05 7.72 5.40
CA LEU A 15 25.43 6.32 5.69
C LEU A 15 24.23 5.39 5.91
N ALA A 16 23.00 5.86 5.77
CA ALA A 16 21.85 4.95 5.73
C ALA A 16 21.98 4.08 4.48
N ALA A 17 22.09 2.76 4.67
CA ALA A 17 22.06 1.80 3.57
C ALA A 17 20.82 2.10 2.72
N LYS A 18 21.02 2.30 1.40
CA LYS A 18 19.89 2.55 0.50
C LYS A 18 18.92 1.38 0.66
N PRO A 19 17.66 1.63 1.06
CA PRO A 19 16.73 0.54 1.27
C PRO A 19 16.54 -0.22 -0.04
N LYS A 20 16.33 -1.54 0.09
CA LYS A 20 16.19 -2.44 -1.07
C LYS A 20 15.12 -1.89 -2.02
N ARG A 21 15.42 -1.93 -3.32
CA ARG A 21 14.54 -1.38 -4.35
C ARG A 21 13.29 -2.26 -4.46
N MET A 22 12.12 -1.63 -4.43
CA MET A 22 10.84 -2.31 -4.64
C MET A 22 10.61 -2.63 -6.11
N HIS A 23 9.99 -3.78 -6.34
CA HIS A 23 9.31 -4.13 -7.58
C HIS A 23 7.95 -3.44 -7.59
N LEU A 24 7.68 -2.62 -8.60
CA LEU A 24 6.48 -1.78 -8.65
C LEU A 24 5.36 -2.49 -9.44
N LEU A 25 4.19 -2.58 -8.82
CA LEU A 25 2.96 -3.07 -9.43
C LEU A 25 2.39 -2.03 -10.40
N ASP A 26 2.31 -0.76 -9.98
CA ASP A 26 2.05 0.36 -10.88
C ASP A 26 3.35 0.88 -11.48
N LYS A 27 3.60 0.55 -12.76
CA LYS A 27 4.82 0.96 -13.46
C LYS A 27 4.84 2.47 -13.68
N GLN A 28 6.05 3.03 -13.57
CA GLN A 28 6.32 4.45 -13.80
C GLN A 28 6.15 4.79 -15.29
N ASN A 29 5.47 5.90 -15.59
CA ASN A 29 5.33 6.43 -16.95
C ASN A 29 5.91 7.85 -17.03
N GLY A 30 7.25 7.96 -17.08
CA GLY A 30 7.96 9.23 -17.14
C GLY A 30 8.38 9.79 -15.76
N TYR A 31 9.06 10.93 -15.79
CA TYR A 31 9.80 11.47 -14.62
C TYR A 31 8.88 11.94 -13.48
N ALA A 32 7.79 12.63 -13.80
CA ALA A 32 6.87 13.17 -12.79
C ALA A 32 6.14 12.07 -12.00
N SER A 33 5.76 10.97 -12.66
CA SER A 33 5.07 9.85 -12.02
C SER A 33 6.02 8.93 -11.25
N ALA A 34 7.33 8.99 -11.52
CA ALA A 34 8.33 8.15 -10.87
C ALA A 34 8.40 8.36 -9.35
N MET A 35 8.29 9.62 -8.89
CA MET A 35 8.34 9.94 -7.46
C MET A 35 7.10 9.44 -6.72
N VAL A 36 5.91 9.68 -7.25
CA VAL A 36 4.66 9.24 -6.60
C VAL A 36 4.54 7.72 -6.64
N LYS A 37 4.75 7.12 -7.81
CA LYS A 37 4.58 5.67 -7.99
C LYS A 37 5.68 4.84 -7.32
N SER A 38 6.83 5.42 -6.96
CA SER A 38 7.84 4.69 -6.19
C SER A 38 7.54 4.62 -4.70
N SER A 39 6.54 5.34 -4.16
CA SER A 39 6.22 5.25 -2.74
C SER A 39 5.53 3.93 -2.40
N LEU A 40 5.82 3.42 -1.21
CA LEU A 40 5.17 2.21 -0.68
C LEU A 40 3.66 2.43 -0.56
N SER A 41 3.26 3.59 -0.02
CA SER A 41 1.85 3.94 0.13
C SER A 41 1.06 3.95 -1.18
N HIS A 42 1.69 4.38 -2.29
CA HIS A 42 1.06 4.37 -3.62
C HIS A 42 0.87 2.94 -4.11
N GLN A 43 1.93 2.12 -4.04
CA GLN A 43 1.88 0.73 -4.49
C GLN A 43 0.85 -0.09 -3.69
N MET A 44 0.75 0.14 -2.39
CA MET A 44 -0.26 -0.49 -1.54
C MET A 44 -1.69 -0.09 -1.91
N ARG A 45 -1.95 1.21 -2.16
CA ARG A 45 -3.28 1.67 -2.63
C ARG A 45 -3.60 1.15 -4.03
N PHE A 46 -2.62 1.12 -4.92
CA PHE A 46 -2.80 0.58 -6.27
C PHE A 46 -3.12 -0.93 -6.24
N THR A 47 -2.56 -1.66 -5.28
CA THR A 47 -2.90 -3.07 -5.04
C THR A 47 -4.38 -3.25 -4.73
N VAL A 48 -4.98 -2.35 -3.93
CA VAL A 48 -6.44 -2.35 -3.67
C VAL A 48 -7.20 -2.19 -4.98
N GLN A 49 -6.89 -1.15 -5.76
CA GLN A 49 -7.57 -0.85 -7.02
C GLN A 49 -7.44 -1.96 -8.06
N LYS A 50 -6.28 -2.62 -8.13
CA LYS A 50 -6.06 -3.75 -9.03
C LYS A 50 -6.94 -4.93 -8.63
N LEU A 51 -6.99 -5.26 -7.33
CA LEU A 51 -7.79 -6.37 -6.82
C LEU A 51 -9.30 -6.15 -6.97
N GLU A 52 -9.83 -4.95 -6.69
CA GLU A 52 -11.26 -4.68 -6.90
C GLU A 52 -11.68 -4.94 -8.35
N LYS A 53 -10.83 -4.54 -9.32
CA LYS A 53 -11.06 -4.85 -10.74
C LYS A 53 -11.00 -6.34 -11.02
N GLU A 54 -10.02 -7.05 -10.46
CA GLU A 54 -9.88 -8.50 -10.62
C GLU A 54 -11.12 -9.24 -10.09
N PHE A 55 -11.58 -8.91 -8.88
CA PHE A 55 -12.77 -9.48 -8.24
C PHE A 55 -14.06 -9.16 -9.02
N CYS A 56 -14.20 -7.92 -9.47
CA CYS A 56 -15.34 -7.51 -10.31
C CYS A 56 -15.41 -8.30 -11.63
N VAL A 57 -14.27 -8.46 -12.33
CA VAL A 57 -14.21 -9.25 -13.58
C VAL A 57 -14.46 -10.74 -13.33
N ALA A 58 -14.06 -11.26 -12.16
CA ALA A 58 -14.30 -12.65 -11.78
C ALA A 58 -15.76 -12.96 -11.40
N GLY A 59 -16.63 -11.95 -11.31
CA GLY A 59 -18.03 -12.12 -10.87
C GLY A 59 -18.18 -12.31 -9.36
N ASP A 60 -17.16 -11.93 -8.59
CA ASP A 60 -17.13 -12.00 -7.12
C ASP A 60 -16.73 -10.63 -6.56
N PRO A 61 -17.55 -9.59 -6.79
CA PRO A 61 -17.15 -8.21 -6.53
C PRO A 61 -17.11 -7.91 -5.02
N HIS A 62 -16.00 -7.32 -4.58
CA HIS A 62 -15.81 -6.86 -3.20
C HIS A 62 -15.35 -5.40 -3.19
N VAL A 63 -15.83 -4.64 -2.21
CA VAL A 63 -15.36 -3.28 -1.94
C VAL A 63 -14.15 -3.36 -1.02
N LEU A 64 -13.00 -2.92 -1.50
CA LEU A 64 -11.74 -3.10 -0.80
C LEU A 64 -11.18 -1.76 -0.35
N GLN A 65 -10.60 -1.72 0.84
CA GLN A 65 -10.00 -0.50 1.38
C GLN A 65 -8.68 -0.83 2.06
N ILE A 66 -7.76 0.14 2.08
CA ILE A 66 -6.56 0.03 2.88
C ILE A 66 -6.37 1.30 3.71
N LYS A 67 -6.23 1.10 5.01
CA LYS A 67 -5.87 2.14 5.95
C LYS A 67 -4.37 2.07 6.19
N LEU A 68 -3.70 3.18 5.94
CA LEU A 68 -2.27 3.34 6.14
C LEU A 68 -2.05 4.25 7.34
N SER A 69 -1.18 3.86 8.25
CA SER A 69 -0.84 4.64 9.45
C SER A 69 0.64 5.02 9.43
N GLY A 70 1.00 6.10 10.11
CA GLY A 70 2.37 6.60 10.24
C GLY A 70 2.53 8.06 9.78
N ASP A 71 3.63 8.68 10.21
CA ASP A 71 3.90 10.10 9.95
C ASP A 71 4.38 10.36 8.52
N ASP A 72 5.08 9.40 7.90
CA ASP A 72 5.51 9.49 6.51
C ASP A 72 4.40 8.96 5.57
N SER A 73 3.74 9.89 4.88
CA SER A 73 2.73 9.59 3.86
C SER A 73 3.22 8.67 2.72
N ARG A 74 4.53 8.57 2.48
CA ARG A 74 5.14 7.73 1.43
C ARG A 74 5.51 6.34 1.94
N GLU A 75 5.83 6.23 3.22
CA GLU A 75 6.34 5.03 3.90
C GLU A 75 5.53 4.80 5.19
N PRO A 76 4.34 4.18 5.09
CA PRO A 76 3.50 3.94 6.25
C PRO A 76 4.20 3.01 7.25
N SER A 77 3.97 3.19 8.55
CA SER A 77 4.51 2.34 9.61
C SER A 77 3.70 1.05 9.77
N SER A 78 2.40 1.10 9.52
CA SER A 78 1.50 -0.06 9.54
C SER A 78 0.34 0.11 8.57
N TRP A 79 -0.37 -1.00 8.34
CA TRP A 79 -1.53 -1.04 7.47
C TRP A 79 -2.59 -2.01 7.97
N GLU A 80 -3.83 -1.70 7.62
CA GLU A 80 -5.01 -2.54 7.83
C GLU A 80 -5.77 -2.62 6.50
N ARG A 81 -6.15 -3.83 6.09
CA ARG A 81 -6.90 -4.11 4.86
C ARG A 81 -8.33 -4.46 5.22
N PHE A 82 -9.26 -3.89 4.48
CA PHE A 82 -10.67 -4.15 4.61
C PHE A 82 -11.26 -4.69 3.31
N ALA A 83 -12.27 -5.53 3.46
CA ALA A 83 -13.13 -6.01 2.40
C ALA A 83 -14.57 -5.97 2.91
N ASP A 84 -15.45 -5.29 2.19
CA ASP A 84 -16.85 -5.07 2.54
C ASP A 84 -17.05 -4.51 3.96
N GLY A 85 -16.09 -3.69 4.40
CA GLY A 85 -16.06 -3.10 5.75
C GLY A 85 -15.48 -3.99 6.85
N ALA A 86 -15.23 -5.28 6.60
CA ALA A 86 -14.56 -6.17 7.54
C ALA A 86 -13.03 -6.05 7.42
N CYS A 87 -12.32 -6.00 8.56
CA CYS A 87 -10.86 -6.05 8.57
C CYS A 87 -10.40 -7.49 8.29
N VAL A 88 -9.67 -7.70 7.18
CA VAL A 88 -9.28 -9.03 6.70
C VAL A 88 -7.78 -9.32 6.85
N ALA A 89 -6.96 -8.27 6.96
CA ALA A 89 -5.53 -8.41 7.20
C ALA A 89 -4.94 -7.12 7.76
N GLY A 90 -3.77 -7.22 8.38
CA GLY A 90 -2.97 -6.07 8.76
C GLY A 90 -1.52 -6.45 8.94
N GLY A 91 -0.65 -5.45 9.00
CA GLY A 91 0.78 -5.70 9.14
C GLY A 91 1.59 -4.43 9.30
N SER A 92 2.90 -4.60 9.41
CA SER A 92 3.85 -3.48 9.43
C SER A 92 4.14 -3.00 8.01
N GLY A 93 4.54 -1.73 7.88
CA GLY A 93 5.05 -1.18 6.64
C GLY A 93 6.37 -1.79 6.22
N ILE A 94 7.20 -2.20 7.18
CA ILE A 94 8.44 -2.95 6.92
C ILE A 94 8.12 -4.26 6.20
N PHE A 95 7.15 -5.02 6.71
CA PHE A 95 6.70 -6.27 6.08
C PHE A 95 6.12 -6.04 4.68
N ALA A 96 5.27 -5.02 4.51
CA ALA A 96 4.76 -4.65 3.18
C ALA A 96 5.89 -4.31 2.21
N ARG A 97 6.90 -3.56 2.67
CA ARG A 97 8.08 -3.22 1.87
C ARG A 97 8.87 -4.47 1.47
N GLU A 98 9.07 -5.41 2.39
CA GLU A 98 9.75 -6.67 2.11
C GLU A 98 9.03 -7.45 1.02
N CYS A 99 7.70 -7.53 1.06
CA CYS A 99 6.89 -8.14 -0.01
C CYS A 99 7.20 -7.49 -1.37
N PHE A 100 7.16 -6.16 -1.47
CA PHE A 100 7.48 -5.47 -2.73
C PHE A 100 8.96 -5.60 -3.12
N CYS A 101 9.87 -5.81 -2.18
CA CYS A 101 11.27 -6.08 -2.47
C CYS A 101 11.52 -7.53 -2.93
N GLU A 102 10.59 -8.43 -2.66
CA GLU A 102 10.59 -9.81 -3.16
C GLU A 102 9.98 -9.89 -4.56
N GLY A 103 8.86 -9.21 -4.79
CA GLY A 103 8.24 -9.14 -6.11
C GLY A 103 7.04 -8.19 -6.15
N ALA A 104 6.69 -7.74 -7.36
CA ALA A 104 5.59 -6.76 -7.54
C ALA A 104 4.22 -7.34 -7.14
N GLU A 105 4.07 -8.67 -7.22
CA GLU A 105 2.81 -9.37 -6.98
C GLU A 105 2.75 -10.02 -5.60
N VAL A 106 3.84 -10.07 -4.82
CA VAL A 106 3.83 -10.75 -3.51
C VAL A 106 2.84 -10.10 -2.54
N PHE A 107 2.83 -8.77 -2.45
CA PHE A 107 1.85 -8.04 -1.63
C PHE A 107 0.42 -8.12 -2.22
N LEU A 108 0.30 -8.23 -3.55
CA LEU A 108 -0.97 -8.40 -4.27
C LEU A 108 -1.60 -9.74 -3.92
N ASP A 109 -0.83 -10.82 -4.01
CA ASP A 109 -1.26 -12.19 -3.74
C ASP A 109 -1.60 -12.35 -2.26
N LEU A 110 -0.79 -11.80 -1.36
CA LEU A 110 -1.11 -11.73 0.07
C LEU A 110 -2.48 -11.08 0.31
N CYS A 111 -2.74 -9.92 -0.31
CA CYS A 111 -4.03 -9.24 -0.18
C CYS A 111 -5.17 -10.05 -0.80
N ARG A 112 -4.94 -10.73 -1.92
CA ARG A 112 -5.95 -11.57 -2.58
C ARG A 112 -6.34 -12.76 -1.71
N ASP A 113 -5.36 -13.42 -1.13
CA ASP A 113 -5.56 -14.59 -0.27
C ASP A 113 -6.26 -14.19 1.03
N ALA A 114 -5.94 -13.03 1.60
CA ALA A 114 -6.65 -12.51 2.77
C ALA A 114 -8.15 -12.30 2.53
N VAL A 115 -8.54 -11.75 1.37
CA VAL A 115 -9.96 -11.59 1.01
C VAL A 115 -10.64 -12.93 0.85
N ARG A 116 -9.99 -13.88 0.16
CA ARG A 116 -10.53 -15.24 -0.06
C ARG A 116 -10.67 -16.03 1.25
N ALA A 117 -9.73 -15.87 2.18
CA ALA A 117 -9.74 -16.54 3.46
C ALA A 117 -10.75 -15.95 4.45
N ALA A 118 -11.26 -14.74 4.20
CA ALA A 118 -12.17 -14.05 5.11
C ALA A 118 -13.63 -14.55 5.04
N GLU A 119 -13.95 -15.52 4.16
CA GLU A 119 -15.28 -16.14 4.03
C GLU A 119 -16.43 -15.10 4.00
N LEU A 120 -16.25 -14.05 3.20
CA LEU A 120 -17.15 -12.91 3.16
C LEU A 120 -18.50 -13.27 2.55
N HIS A 121 -19.50 -12.45 2.87
CA HIS A 121 -20.83 -12.57 2.29
C HIS A 121 -20.79 -12.30 0.78
N GLN A 122 -21.50 -13.12 0.01
CA GLN A 122 -21.70 -12.89 -1.42
C GLN A 122 -22.83 -11.89 -1.64
N TRP A 123 -22.46 -10.67 -2.01
CA TRP A 123 -23.42 -9.60 -2.29
C TRP A 123 -24.15 -9.83 -3.61
N SER A 124 -25.44 -9.48 -3.65
CA SER A 124 -26.11 -9.26 -4.94
C SER A 124 -25.52 -8.02 -5.64
N GLN A 125 -25.68 -7.95 -6.96
CA GLN A 125 -25.22 -6.79 -7.76
C GLN A 125 -25.70 -5.45 -7.18
N ARG A 126 -26.96 -5.39 -6.72
CA ARG A 126 -27.56 -4.18 -6.13
C ARG A 126 -26.93 -3.79 -4.80
N GLU A 127 -26.61 -4.75 -3.95
CA GLU A 127 -25.98 -4.49 -2.65
C GLU A 127 -24.52 -4.06 -2.83
N TYR A 128 -23.80 -4.70 -3.75
CA TYR A 128 -22.45 -4.28 -4.12
C TYR A 128 -22.42 -2.84 -4.66
N GLU A 129 -23.35 -2.49 -5.55
CA GLU A 129 -23.47 -1.11 -6.07
C GLU A 129 -23.74 -0.09 -4.95
N LEU A 130 -24.58 -0.45 -3.98
CA LEU A 130 -24.88 0.41 -2.83
C LEU A 130 -23.64 0.59 -1.94
N LEU A 131 -22.92 -0.49 -1.63
CA LEU A 131 -21.69 -0.46 -0.84
C LEU A 131 -20.59 0.35 -1.54
N SER A 132 -20.43 0.15 -2.84
CA SER A 132 -19.47 0.90 -3.66
C SER A 132 -19.80 2.39 -3.69
N ALA A 133 -21.08 2.76 -3.86
CA ALA A 133 -21.52 4.15 -3.82
C ALA A 133 -21.26 4.80 -2.45
N ALA A 134 -21.57 4.08 -1.35
CA ALA A 134 -21.29 4.56 0.00
C ALA A 134 -19.78 4.77 0.24
N HIS A 135 -18.93 3.88 -0.28
CA HIS A 135 -17.49 4.01 -0.18
C HIS A 135 -16.95 5.23 -0.94
N GLY A 136 -17.46 5.48 -2.16
CA GLY A 136 -17.07 6.64 -2.97
C GLY A 136 -17.34 8.00 -2.30
N VAL A 137 -18.32 8.06 -1.39
CA VAL A 137 -18.63 9.27 -0.60
C VAL A 137 -17.71 9.42 0.62
N ALA A 138 -17.33 8.31 1.27
CA ALA A 138 -16.46 8.33 2.45
C ALA A 138 -14.97 8.57 2.11
N GLY A 139 -14.58 8.45 0.84
CA GLY A 139 -13.23 8.67 0.34
C GLY A 139 -12.94 10.08 -0.22
N MET A 140 -13.90 11.01 -0.15
CA MET A 140 -13.69 12.45 -0.38
C MET A 140 -13.27 13.17 0.90
#